data_AF-A0A3Q7RN22-F1
#
_entry.id   AF-A0A3Q7RN22-F1
#
_cell.length_a   1.000
_cell.length_b   1.000
_cell.length_c   1.000
_cell.angle_alpha   90.00
_cell.angle_beta   90.00
_cell.angle_gamma   90.00
#
_symmetry.space_group_name_H-M   'P 1'
#
loop_
_entity.id
_entity.type
_entity.pdbx_description
1 polymer ?
#
loop_
_entity_poly.entity_id
_entity_poly.type
_entity_poly.pdbx_seq_one_letter_code
_entity_poly.pdbx_strand_id
1 'polypeptide(L)'
;MDFAVLGLGDSSYAKFNFVAKKLYRRLLQLGGSALLPLCLGDDQHELGPDAAVDPWLHDLWEKVLWLYPVPPDLGVIPTGVPLPSTFTLHFLLEAPRTCSEEQHGASTDPQGPPSERQPFLAPMVTNQRVTGPSHFQDVRLIEFDITGSRLSFAAGDVVLIQPENRASDLWRFCQALGLDPDQYFTLQPREPGVPCPAQLPQPCSVRHLVAHYLDIASVPRRSFFELLACLSPHELEREKLLQLSSPQGQEELYSYCNRPRRTILEVLCDFPHTAGAIPADYLLDLIPLIRPRAFSIASSLLAHPLRLQILVAVVQYQTRLKEPRRGLCSSWLASLDPGQGPVYVPLWVRPGGLTFPETPDTPVIMVGPGTGVAPFRAAIQERVARDQTGNFLFFGCRWRDQDFYWEAEWLQLERKGYLMLFTAFSREQERKIYVQHRLRELGPLVWDLLDRQGAYFYLAGNAKCMPADVLEALVSVFQEEGGLSGPDAANYLARLQRTLRFQRDRRFPVILCHICVSCHKVHGLGSGWRSARTRAPGGGGPPPAQALPASILENLSNKLWALRGCF
;
A
#
# COMPACT_ATOMS: atom_id res chain seq x y z
N MET A 1 20.47 -26.14 7.09
CA MET A 1 19.80 -25.24 6.14
C MET A 1 20.54 -23.92 6.20
N ASP A 2 21.22 -23.57 5.13
CA ASP A 2 21.81 -22.24 4.99
C ASP A 2 20.72 -21.24 4.58
N PHE A 3 20.78 -20.03 5.12
CA PHE A 3 19.76 -19.01 4.86
C PHE A 3 20.34 -17.59 4.91
N ALA A 4 19.66 -16.66 4.27
CA ALA A 4 19.90 -15.23 4.37
C ALA A 4 18.56 -14.52 4.57
N VAL A 5 18.52 -13.42 5.32
CA VAL A 5 17.29 -12.64 5.54
C VAL A 5 17.57 -11.18 5.24
N LEU A 6 16.79 -10.65 4.31
CA LEU A 6 16.66 -9.23 4.04
C LEU A 6 15.33 -8.75 4.60
N GLY A 7 15.36 -7.74 5.46
CA GLY A 7 14.18 -7.05 5.96
C GLY A 7 14.00 -5.70 5.28
N LEU A 8 12.78 -5.41 4.85
CA LEU A 8 12.36 -4.08 4.43
C LEU A 8 11.47 -3.50 5.52
N GLY A 9 11.84 -2.35 6.03
CA GLY A 9 11.12 -1.67 7.09
C GLY A 9 11.14 -0.16 6.90
N ASP A 10 10.44 0.51 7.80
CA ASP A 10 10.36 1.96 7.87
C ASP A 10 10.59 2.33 9.35
N SER A 11 11.66 3.09 9.61
CA SER A 11 12.07 3.47 10.96
C SER A 11 11.13 4.45 11.66
N SER A 12 10.18 5.07 10.92
CA SER A 12 9.10 5.86 11.53
C SER A 12 8.11 4.98 12.31
N TYR A 13 8.06 3.68 12.04
CA TYR A 13 7.25 2.73 12.79
C TYR A 13 8.01 2.20 14.01
N ALA A 14 7.33 2.20 15.16
CA ALA A 14 7.88 1.68 16.43
C ALA A 14 8.42 0.24 16.35
N LYS A 15 7.93 -0.57 15.39
CA LYS A 15 8.35 -1.96 15.16
C LYS A 15 9.19 -2.10 13.88
N PHE A 16 10.23 -1.27 13.74
CA PHE A 16 11.15 -1.30 12.60
C PHE A 16 11.72 -2.70 12.32
N ASN A 17 11.47 -3.22 11.11
CA ASN A 17 11.93 -4.52 10.62
C ASN A 17 11.57 -5.72 11.54
N PHE A 18 10.49 -5.61 12.32
CA PHE A 18 10.15 -6.60 13.35
C PHE A 18 9.98 -8.02 12.80
N VAL A 19 9.34 -8.17 11.63
CA VAL A 19 9.09 -9.48 11.02
C VAL A 19 10.41 -10.15 10.62
N ALA A 20 11.30 -9.42 9.93
CA ALA A 20 12.61 -9.93 9.52
C ALA A 20 13.48 -10.31 10.73
N LYS A 21 13.51 -9.45 11.76
CA LYS A 21 14.20 -9.73 13.04
C LYS A 21 13.65 -11.00 13.70
N LYS A 22 12.33 -11.19 13.72
CA LYS A 22 11.69 -12.37 14.31
C LYS A 22 12.00 -13.64 13.50
N LEU A 23 11.92 -13.57 12.17
CA LEU A 23 12.23 -14.68 11.27
C LEU A 23 13.69 -15.12 11.40
N TYR A 24 14.63 -14.17 11.34
CA TYR A 24 16.07 -14.45 11.47
C TYR A 24 16.41 -15.15 12.79
N ARG A 25 15.90 -14.62 13.92
CA ARG A 25 16.08 -15.27 15.22
C ARG A 25 15.47 -16.66 15.27
N ARG A 26 14.29 -16.85 14.67
CA ARG A 26 13.62 -18.15 14.65
C ARG A 26 14.38 -19.18 13.83
N LEU A 27 14.94 -18.80 12.69
CA LEU A 27 15.76 -19.69 11.85
C LEU A 27 17.04 -20.12 12.58
N LEU A 28 17.72 -19.21 13.28
CA LEU A 28 18.87 -19.55 14.12
C LEU A 28 18.50 -20.52 15.25
N GLN A 29 17.39 -20.26 15.96
CA GLN A 29 16.89 -21.15 17.03
C GLN A 29 16.56 -22.57 16.54
N LEU A 30 16.17 -22.71 15.28
CA LEU A 30 15.87 -24.00 14.66
C LEU A 30 17.10 -24.71 14.08
N GLY A 31 18.31 -24.16 14.29
CA GLY A 31 19.57 -24.74 13.80
C GLY A 31 19.92 -24.35 12.35
N GLY A 32 19.30 -23.30 11.81
CA GLY A 32 19.71 -22.71 10.54
C GLY A 32 21.08 -22.03 10.63
N SER A 33 21.83 -22.04 9.53
CA SER A 33 23.13 -21.39 9.38
C SER A 33 22.94 -20.11 8.56
N ALA A 34 23.21 -18.95 9.15
CA ALA A 34 23.08 -17.67 8.45
C ALA A 34 24.31 -17.45 7.54
N LEU A 35 24.07 -17.31 6.23
CA LEU A 35 25.11 -16.98 5.26
C LEU A 35 25.66 -15.58 5.53
N LEU A 36 24.79 -14.62 5.82
CA LEU A 36 25.18 -13.26 6.15
C LEU A 36 24.40 -12.76 7.38
N PRO A 37 24.90 -11.71 8.04
CA PRO A 37 24.11 -10.96 9.01
C PRO A 37 22.78 -10.49 8.40
N LEU A 38 21.76 -10.35 9.25
CA LEU A 38 20.45 -9.81 8.87
C LEU A 38 20.60 -8.41 8.25
N CYS A 39 20.10 -8.22 7.02
CA CYS A 39 20.00 -6.90 6.42
C CYS A 39 18.70 -6.20 6.82
N LEU A 40 18.79 -4.91 7.12
CA LEU A 40 17.69 -4.07 7.59
C LEU A 40 17.57 -2.83 6.69
N GLY A 41 16.87 -2.97 5.57
CA GLY A 41 16.51 -1.84 4.72
C GLY A 41 15.55 -0.89 5.43
N ASP A 42 15.79 0.41 5.26
CA ASP A 42 14.97 1.49 5.85
C ASP A 42 14.45 2.43 4.77
N ASP A 43 13.13 2.50 4.63
CA ASP A 43 12.44 3.42 3.71
C ASP A 43 12.64 4.90 4.06
N GLN A 44 13.00 5.22 5.31
CA GLN A 44 13.26 6.61 5.74
C GLN A 44 14.69 7.07 5.48
N HIS A 45 15.60 6.18 5.06
CA HIS A 45 16.96 6.56 4.72
C HIS A 45 16.97 7.48 3.48
N GLU A 46 17.96 8.38 3.37
CA GLU A 46 18.04 9.34 2.25
C GLU A 46 18.10 8.63 0.88
N LEU A 47 18.80 7.49 0.85
CA LEU A 47 18.91 6.59 -0.30
C LEU A 47 17.87 5.46 -0.30
N GLY A 48 16.86 5.53 0.58
CA GLY A 48 15.88 4.48 0.78
C GLY A 48 16.48 3.14 1.26
N PRO A 49 15.77 2.03 1.09
CA PRO A 49 16.23 0.72 1.56
C PRO A 49 17.48 0.24 0.82
N ASP A 50 17.73 0.74 -0.39
CA ASP A 50 18.84 0.35 -1.25
C ASP A 50 20.22 0.59 -0.62
N ALA A 51 20.31 1.58 0.28
CA ALA A 51 21.51 1.87 1.06
C ALA A 51 22.07 0.65 1.80
N ALA A 52 21.18 -0.18 2.35
CA ALA A 52 21.54 -1.40 3.05
C ALA A 52 21.48 -2.62 2.12
N VAL A 53 20.56 -2.63 1.15
CA VAL A 53 20.32 -3.77 0.27
C VAL A 53 21.47 -3.99 -0.70
N ASP A 54 21.98 -2.93 -1.36
CA ASP A 54 23.01 -3.08 -2.40
C ASP A 54 24.33 -3.70 -1.91
N PRO A 55 25.00 -3.16 -0.88
CA PRO A 55 26.23 -3.77 -0.38
C PRO A 55 25.97 -5.19 0.15
N TRP A 56 24.83 -5.41 0.80
CA TRP A 56 24.48 -6.72 1.32
C TRP A 56 24.21 -7.75 0.21
N LEU A 57 23.59 -7.35 -0.90
CA LEU A 57 23.40 -8.22 -2.07
C LEU A 57 24.73 -8.56 -2.73
N HIS A 58 25.67 -7.61 -2.79
CA HIS A 58 27.02 -7.88 -3.29
C HIS A 58 27.71 -8.97 -2.45
N ASP A 59 27.76 -8.78 -1.14
CA ASP A 59 28.34 -9.74 -0.19
C ASP A 59 27.64 -11.11 -0.26
N LEU A 60 26.31 -11.10 -0.47
CA LEU A 60 25.52 -12.32 -0.56
C LEU A 60 25.94 -13.13 -1.78
N TRP A 61 26.05 -12.45 -2.92
CA TRP A 61 26.43 -13.11 -4.17
C TRP A 61 27.86 -13.57 -4.16
N GLU A 62 28.80 -12.80 -3.61
CA GLU A 62 30.17 -13.27 -3.43
C GLU A 62 30.21 -14.58 -2.63
N LYS A 63 29.46 -14.64 -1.53
CA LYS A 63 29.40 -15.83 -0.68
C LYS A 63 28.67 -17.00 -1.32
N VAL A 64 27.56 -16.75 -2.01
CA VAL A 64 26.79 -17.79 -2.71
C VAL A 64 27.61 -18.37 -3.86
N LEU A 65 28.28 -17.54 -4.66
CA LEU A 65 29.12 -17.98 -5.77
C LEU A 65 30.37 -18.72 -5.26
N TRP A 66 30.89 -18.36 -4.09
CA TRP A 66 31.97 -19.11 -3.45
C TRP A 66 31.53 -20.51 -2.99
N LEU A 67 30.32 -20.63 -2.42
CA LEU A 67 29.76 -21.93 -1.98
C LEU A 67 29.26 -22.78 -3.16
N TYR A 68 28.73 -22.13 -4.19
CA TYR A 68 28.06 -22.73 -5.33
C TYR A 68 28.54 -22.05 -6.62
N PRO A 69 29.73 -22.42 -7.12
CA PRO A 69 30.30 -21.81 -8.33
C PRO A 69 29.42 -22.11 -9.55
N VAL A 70 29.41 -21.15 -10.48
CA VAL A 70 28.68 -21.28 -11.75
C VAL A 70 29.32 -22.41 -12.58
N PRO A 71 28.51 -23.33 -13.16
CA PRO A 71 28.99 -24.32 -14.12
C PRO A 71 29.79 -23.67 -15.26
N PRO A 72 30.92 -24.26 -15.71
CA PRO A 72 31.79 -23.67 -16.73
C PRO A 72 31.14 -23.50 -18.11
N ASP A 73 30.01 -24.16 -18.34
CA ASP A 73 29.17 -24.10 -19.54
C ASP A 73 28.19 -22.91 -19.54
N LEU A 74 28.06 -22.18 -18.43
CA LEU A 74 27.19 -21.00 -18.33
C LEU A 74 28.03 -19.73 -18.16
N GLY A 75 27.93 -18.83 -19.14
CA GLY A 75 28.52 -17.50 -19.06
C GLY A 75 27.74 -16.58 -18.12
N VAL A 76 28.44 -15.64 -17.47
CA VAL A 76 27.79 -14.54 -16.74
C VAL A 76 27.19 -13.58 -17.76
N ILE A 77 25.90 -13.23 -17.58
CA ILE A 77 25.22 -12.26 -18.43
C ILE A 77 25.92 -10.90 -18.25
N PRO A 78 26.40 -10.25 -19.33
CA PRO A 78 27.07 -8.96 -19.23
C PRO A 78 26.16 -7.88 -18.66
N THR A 79 26.76 -6.93 -17.92
CA THR A 79 26.06 -5.75 -17.43
C THR A 79 25.54 -4.92 -18.61
N GLY A 80 24.27 -4.50 -18.56
CA GLY A 80 23.62 -3.72 -19.61
C GLY A 80 22.83 -4.53 -20.65
N VAL A 81 22.82 -5.87 -20.54
CA VAL A 81 21.94 -6.72 -21.34
C VAL A 81 20.61 -6.87 -20.59
N PRO A 82 19.45 -6.56 -21.20
CA PRO A 82 18.16 -6.77 -20.56
C PRO A 82 17.92 -8.28 -20.38
N LEU A 83 17.48 -8.67 -19.18
CA LEU A 83 17.01 -10.04 -18.95
C LEU A 83 15.75 -10.30 -19.79
N PRO A 84 15.46 -11.57 -20.16
CA PRO A 84 14.21 -11.90 -20.82
C PRO A 84 13.01 -11.40 -19.99
N SER A 85 12.02 -10.80 -20.66
CA SER A 85 10.80 -10.34 -20.00
C SER A 85 10.02 -11.48 -19.35
N THR A 86 9.22 -11.18 -18.32
CA THR A 86 8.42 -12.21 -17.64
C THR A 86 7.33 -12.77 -18.57
N PHE A 87 6.75 -11.90 -19.41
CA PHE A 87 5.66 -12.23 -20.33
C PHE A 87 6.02 -11.85 -21.77
N THR A 88 5.40 -12.55 -22.72
CA THR A 88 5.38 -12.18 -24.14
C THR A 88 3.98 -11.68 -24.48
N LEU A 89 3.91 -10.52 -25.13
CA LEU A 89 2.67 -9.92 -25.61
C LEU A 89 2.49 -10.27 -27.09
N HIS A 90 1.50 -11.11 -27.37
CA HIS A 90 1.14 -11.46 -28.75
C HIS A 90 -0.03 -10.60 -29.19
N PHE A 91 0.25 -9.60 -30.01
CA PHE A 91 -0.79 -8.75 -30.60
C PHE A 91 -1.62 -9.51 -31.65
N LEU A 92 -2.92 -9.29 -31.61
CA LEU A 92 -3.89 -9.90 -32.51
C LEU A 92 -4.10 -9.00 -33.73
N LEU A 93 -4.25 -9.62 -34.91
CA LEU A 93 -4.48 -8.92 -36.19
C LEU A 93 -5.94 -8.46 -36.37
N GLU A 94 -6.89 -9.16 -35.75
CA GLU A 94 -8.32 -8.82 -35.78
C GLU A 94 -8.84 -8.66 -34.35
N ALA A 95 -9.71 -7.67 -34.14
CA ALA A 95 -10.43 -7.53 -32.88
C ALA A 95 -11.34 -8.76 -32.67
N PRO A 96 -11.43 -9.32 -31.45
CA PRO A 96 -12.28 -10.47 -31.18
C PRO A 96 -13.75 -10.13 -31.51
N ARG A 97 -14.41 -10.96 -32.32
CA ARG A 97 -15.81 -10.75 -32.76
C ARG A 97 -16.85 -10.79 -31.63
N THR A 98 -16.44 -11.25 -30.45
CA THR A 98 -17.23 -11.31 -29.21
C THR A 98 -16.38 -10.78 -28.06
N CYS A 99 -16.14 -9.47 -28.06
CA CYS A 99 -15.61 -8.76 -26.90
C CYS A 99 -16.65 -7.75 -26.44
N SER A 100 -17.72 -8.27 -25.85
CA SER A 100 -18.51 -7.47 -24.93
C SER A 100 -17.65 -7.26 -23.68
N GLU A 101 -16.81 -6.23 -23.72
CA GLU A 101 -16.12 -5.69 -22.55
C GLU A 101 -17.13 -5.35 -21.42
N GLU A 102 -18.41 -5.22 -21.78
CA GLU A 102 -19.57 -5.03 -20.89
C GLU A 102 -20.21 -6.35 -20.35
N GLN A 103 -19.83 -7.55 -20.83
CA GLN A 103 -20.46 -8.82 -20.42
C GLN A 103 -19.74 -9.59 -19.30
N HIS A 104 -18.74 -9.02 -18.65
CA HIS A 104 -18.32 -9.49 -17.32
C HIS A 104 -19.31 -9.09 -16.20
N GLY A 105 -20.43 -8.46 -16.53
CA GLY A 105 -21.52 -8.14 -15.59
C GLY A 105 -22.64 -9.19 -15.46
N ALA A 106 -22.67 -10.26 -16.26
CA ALA A 106 -23.82 -11.18 -16.23
C ALA A 106 -23.52 -12.61 -16.73
N SER A 107 -22.76 -13.41 -15.99
CA SER A 107 -23.10 -14.84 -15.81
C SER A 107 -22.44 -15.46 -14.58
N THR A 108 -23.22 -16.30 -13.88
CA THR A 108 -22.97 -17.00 -12.60
C THR A 108 -23.00 -16.11 -11.35
N ASP A 109 -23.99 -16.39 -10.51
CA ASP A 109 -24.14 -15.85 -9.17
C ASP A 109 -22.77 -15.83 -8.45
N PRO A 110 -22.25 -14.67 -8.02
CA PRO A 110 -20.95 -14.62 -7.37
C PRO A 110 -20.96 -15.54 -6.16
N GLN A 111 -20.10 -16.57 -6.20
CA GLN A 111 -19.97 -17.62 -5.17
C GLN A 111 -19.47 -17.08 -3.82
N GLY A 112 -19.24 -15.77 -3.69
CA GLY A 112 -18.77 -15.12 -2.47
C GLY A 112 -18.86 -13.59 -2.52
N PRO A 113 -18.51 -12.90 -1.42
CA PRO A 113 -18.48 -11.45 -1.39
C PRO A 113 -17.42 -10.89 -2.37
N PRO A 114 -17.58 -9.63 -2.83
CA PRO A 114 -16.63 -8.97 -3.71
C PRO A 114 -15.20 -8.99 -3.16
N SER A 115 -14.22 -9.13 -4.05
CA SER A 115 -12.81 -9.26 -3.71
C SER A 115 -11.92 -8.52 -4.70
N GLU A 116 -10.61 -8.46 -4.44
CA GLU A 116 -9.65 -7.85 -5.36
C GLU A 116 -9.65 -8.50 -6.76
N ARG A 117 -9.97 -9.79 -6.86
CA ARG A 117 -10.06 -10.50 -8.15
C ARG A 117 -11.38 -10.26 -8.87
N GLN A 118 -12.43 -9.98 -8.11
CA GLN A 118 -13.78 -9.75 -8.62
C GLN A 118 -14.40 -8.59 -7.84
N PRO A 119 -14.02 -7.35 -8.17
CA PRO A 119 -14.54 -6.17 -7.50
C PRO A 119 -16.02 -5.98 -7.85
N PHE A 120 -16.77 -5.37 -6.94
CA PHE A 120 -18.14 -4.96 -7.20
C PHE A 120 -18.15 -3.59 -7.88
N LEU A 121 -18.78 -3.50 -9.05
CA LEU A 121 -18.96 -2.24 -9.77
C LEU A 121 -20.12 -1.48 -9.12
N ALA A 122 -19.81 -0.66 -8.12
CA ALA A 122 -20.81 0.06 -7.34
C ALA A 122 -21.27 1.34 -8.06
N PRO A 123 -22.58 1.52 -8.30
CA PRO A 123 -23.11 2.80 -8.79
C PRO A 123 -22.78 3.94 -7.82
N MET A 124 -22.16 5.00 -8.33
CA MET A 124 -21.96 6.25 -7.57
C MET A 124 -23.27 7.02 -7.54
N VAL A 125 -23.80 7.26 -6.35
CA VAL A 125 -25.09 7.95 -6.14
C VAL A 125 -24.86 9.45 -6.01
N THR A 126 -23.90 9.84 -5.17
CA THR A 126 -23.58 11.25 -4.93
C THR A 126 -22.07 11.45 -4.84
N ASN A 127 -21.61 12.61 -5.29
CA ASN A 127 -20.24 13.08 -5.15
C ASN A 127 -20.24 14.55 -4.79
N GLN A 128 -20.32 14.86 -3.49
CA GLN A 128 -20.54 16.21 -3.01
C GLN A 128 -19.31 16.75 -2.30
N ARG A 129 -18.86 17.95 -2.70
CA ARG A 129 -17.86 18.69 -1.92
C ARG A 129 -18.47 19.15 -0.59
N VAL A 130 -17.83 18.77 0.52
CA VAL A 130 -18.27 19.11 1.89
C VAL A 130 -17.46 20.24 2.53
N THR A 131 -16.35 20.65 1.91
CA THR A 131 -15.65 21.88 2.31
C THR A 131 -16.24 23.09 1.61
N GLY A 132 -16.13 24.27 2.24
CA GLY A 132 -16.55 25.52 1.61
C GLY A 132 -15.84 25.76 0.26
N PRO A 133 -16.49 26.39 -0.74
CA PRO A 133 -15.94 26.54 -2.09
C PRO A 133 -14.55 27.22 -2.15
N SER A 134 -14.32 28.18 -1.25
CA SER A 134 -13.06 28.92 -1.10
C SER A 134 -11.99 28.19 -0.28
N HIS A 135 -12.32 27.06 0.35
CA HIS A 135 -11.37 26.30 1.14
C HIS A 135 -10.29 25.68 0.22
N PHE A 136 -9.02 25.81 0.58
CA PHE A 136 -7.89 25.34 -0.26
C PHE A 136 -7.89 23.82 -0.51
N GLN A 137 -8.47 23.03 0.41
CA GLN A 137 -8.59 21.58 0.29
C GLN A 137 -10.02 21.21 -0.11
N ASP A 138 -10.16 20.57 -1.27
CA ASP A 138 -11.39 19.91 -1.70
C ASP A 138 -11.53 18.58 -0.93
N VAL A 139 -12.58 18.44 -0.15
CA VAL A 139 -12.95 17.20 0.52
C VAL A 139 -14.36 16.85 0.08
N ARG A 140 -14.55 15.60 -0.34
CA ARG A 140 -15.81 15.11 -0.89
C ARG A 140 -16.38 13.99 -0.07
N LEU A 141 -17.69 14.03 0.13
CA LEU A 141 -18.49 12.91 0.57
C LEU A 141 -19.02 12.20 -0.66
N ILE A 142 -18.65 10.93 -0.81
CA ILE A 142 -19.07 10.11 -1.95
C ILE A 142 -19.91 8.96 -1.42
N GLU A 143 -21.05 8.73 -2.04
CA GLU A 143 -21.97 7.64 -1.72
C GLU A 143 -22.07 6.65 -2.88
N PHE A 144 -22.04 5.36 -2.53
CA PHE A 144 -22.20 4.25 -3.45
C PHE A 144 -23.42 3.41 -3.10
N ASP A 145 -24.12 2.94 -4.12
CA ASP A 145 -25.12 1.89 -4.02
C ASP A 145 -24.43 0.53 -3.97
N ILE A 146 -24.74 -0.27 -2.95
CA ILE A 146 -24.21 -1.63 -2.81
C ILE A 146 -25.31 -2.69 -2.88
N THR A 147 -26.47 -2.34 -3.43
CA THR A 147 -27.58 -3.27 -3.67
C THR A 147 -27.12 -4.44 -4.55
N GLY A 148 -27.46 -5.66 -4.16
CA GLY A 148 -27.07 -6.88 -4.89
C GLY A 148 -25.61 -7.31 -4.73
N SER A 149 -24.77 -6.53 -4.04
CA SER A 149 -23.34 -6.83 -3.88
C SER A 149 -23.02 -7.92 -2.86
N ARG A 150 -23.96 -8.25 -1.96
CA ARG A 150 -23.74 -9.09 -0.75
C ARG A 150 -22.62 -8.56 0.17
N LEU A 151 -22.22 -7.30 0.03
CA LEU A 151 -21.24 -6.67 0.92
C LEU A 151 -21.83 -6.52 2.33
N SER A 152 -21.05 -6.95 3.31
CA SER A 152 -21.30 -6.73 4.73
C SER A 152 -20.07 -6.06 5.33
N PHE A 153 -20.29 -5.02 6.14
CA PHE A 153 -19.23 -4.28 6.79
C PHE A 153 -19.71 -3.68 8.11
N ALA A 154 -18.79 -3.51 9.05
CA ALA A 154 -19.03 -2.89 10.34
C ALA A 154 -18.26 -1.57 10.49
N ALA A 155 -18.58 -0.80 11.52
CA ALA A 155 -17.80 0.39 11.86
C ALA A 155 -16.32 0.04 12.08
N GLY A 156 -15.44 0.79 11.40
CA GLY A 156 -14.00 0.56 11.43
C GLY A 156 -13.47 -0.15 10.18
N ASP A 157 -14.32 -0.79 9.38
CA ASP A 157 -13.94 -1.43 8.12
C ASP A 157 -13.53 -0.42 7.05
N VAL A 158 -12.82 -0.94 6.05
CA VAL A 158 -12.18 -0.17 5.00
C VAL A 158 -12.65 -0.64 3.64
N VAL A 159 -13.06 0.29 2.79
CA VAL A 159 -13.33 0.01 1.38
C VAL A 159 -12.06 0.21 0.56
N LEU A 160 -11.77 -0.74 -0.32
CA LEU A 160 -10.71 -0.69 -1.32
C LEU A 160 -11.35 -0.31 -2.64
N ILE A 161 -10.85 0.74 -3.28
CA ILE A 161 -11.32 1.25 -4.56
C ILE A 161 -10.20 1.10 -5.58
N GLN A 162 -10.49 0.47 -6.72
CA GLN A 162 -9.57 0.41 -7.85
C GLN A 162 -9.73 1.68 -8.71
N PRO A 163 -8.71 2.54 -8.82
CA PRO A 163 -8.79 3.73 -9.65
C PRO A 163 -8.38 3.45 -11.09
N GLU A 164 -8.58 4.45 -11.94
CA GLU A 164 -8.22 4.39 -13.35
C GLU A 164 -7.34 5.59 -13.73
N ASN A 165 -6.46 5.38 -14.71
CA ASN A 165 -5.71 6.47 -15.31
C ASN A 165 -6.61 7.38 -16.14
N ARG A 166 -6.23 8.65 -16.26
CA ARG A 166 -6.96 9.60 -17.11
C ARG A 166 -6.82 9.21 -18.57
N ALA A 167 -7.88 9.42 -19.34
CA ALA A 167 -7.85 9.24 -20.79
C ALA A 167 -6.70 10.04 -21.43
N SER A 168 -6.45 11.28 -21.00
CA SER A 168 -5.33 12.10 -21.50
C SER A 168 -3.97 11.47 -21.29
N ASP A 169 -3.77 10.84 -20.12
CA ASP A 169 -2.48 10.26 -19.72
C ASP A 169 -2.26 8.93 -20.45
N LEU A 170 -3.33 8.16 -20.65
CA LEU A 170 -3.33 6.96 -21.49
C LEU A 170 -2.94 7.28 -22.93
N TRP A 171 -3.53 8.32 -23.53
CA TRP A 171 -3.19 8.72 -24.91
C TRP A 171 -1.72 9.14 -25.04
N ARG A 172 -1.22 9.95 -24.11
CA ARG A 172 0.20 10.34 -24.07
C ARG A 172 1.12 9.13 -23.92
N PHE A 173 0.74 8.18 -23.07
CA PHE A 173 1.49 6.94 -22.87
C PHE A 173 1.58 6.12 -24.15
N CYS A 174 0.43 5.85 -24.80
CA CYS A 174 0.38 5.10 -26.05
C CYS A 174 1.19 5.80 -27.15
N GLN A 175 1.10 7.12 -27.24
CA GLN A 175 1.88 7.92 -28.18
C GLN A 175 3.39 7.81 -27.94
N ALA A 176 3.84 7.86 -26.68
CA ALA A 176 5.26 7.78 -26.34
C ALA A 176 5.90 6.43 -26.71
N LEU A 177 5.12 5.34 -26.62
CA LEU A 177 5.59 3.98 -26.92
C LEU A 177 5.22 3.50 -28.34
N GLY A 178 4.48 4.31 -29.12
CA GLY A 178 3.99 3.91 -30.44
C GLY A 178 2.98 2.76 -30.42
N LEU A 179 2.19 2.64 -29.34
CA LEU A 179 1.16 1.63 -29.19
C LEU A 179 -0.21 2.13 -29.67
N ASP A 180 -0.99 1.25 -30.29
CA ASP A 180 -2.39 1.52 -30.60
C ASP A 180 -3.28 1.11 -29.40
N PRO A 181 -4.03 2.04 -28.77
CA PRO A 181 -4.87 1.72 -27.62
C PRO A 181 -5.96 0.69 -27.94
N ASP A 182 -6.43 0.62 -29.19
CA ASP A 182 -7.53 -0.27 -29.57
C ASP A 182 -7.03 -1.64 -30.05
N GLN A 183 -5.71 -1.86 -30.04
CA GLN A 183 -5.11 -3.15 -30.36
C GLN A 183 -5.29 -4.16 -29.22
N TYR A 184 -5.65 -5.39 -29.58
CA TYR A 184 -5.78 -6.50 -28.63
C TYR A 184 -4.51 -7.36 -28.59
N PHE A 185 -4.23 -7.94 -27.43
CA PHE A 185 -3.13 -8.86 -27.22
C PHE A 185 -3.51 -10.02 -26.28
N THR A 186 -2.71 -11.09 -26.33
CA THR A 186 -2.73 -12.18 -25.35
C THR A 186 -1.38 -12.28 -24.65
N LEU A 187 -1.40 -12.62 -23.35
CA LEU A 187 -0.21 -12.81 -22.54
C LEU A 187 0.20 -14.28 -22.49
N GLN A 188 1.47 -14.53 -22.82
CA GLN A 188 2.10 -15.83 -22.62
C GLN A 188 3.26 -15.73 -21.62
N PRO A 189 3.23 -16.45 -20.49
CA PRO A 189 4.37 -16.53 -19.57
C PRO A 189 5.56 -17.19 -20.27
N ARG A 190 6.77 -16.64 -20.09
CA ARG A 190 7.99 -17.27 -20.63
C ARG A 190 8.44 -18.47 -19.80
N GLU A 191 8.18 -18.43 -18.49
CA GLU A 191 8.58 -19.48 -17.56
C GLU A 191 7.41 -20.42 -17.22
N PRO A 192 7.63 -21.75 -17.23
CA PRO A 192 6.61 -22.71 -16.83
C PRO A 192 6.26 -22.57 -15.34
N GLY A 193 4.97 -22.45 -15.05
CA GLY A 193 4.45 -22.32 -13.68
C GLY A 193 4.23 -20.89 -13.20
N VAL A 194 4.59 -19.87 -14.00
CA VAL A 194 4.19 -18.48 -13.74
C VAL A 194 2.76 -18.26 -14.28
N PRO A 195 1.76 -17.97 -13.42
CA PRO A 195 0.40 -17.71 -13.90
C PRO A 195 0.32 -16.32 -14.55
N CYS A 196 -0.52 -16.18 -15.57
CA CYS A 196 -0.89 -14.85 -16.07
C CYS A 196 -1.62 -14.05 -14.98
N PRO A 197 -1.51 -12.71 -14.99
CA PRO A 197 -2.26 -11.87 -14.06
C PRO A 197 -3.76 -12.11 -14.18
N ALA A 198 -4.39 -12.58 -13.10
CA ALA A 198 -5.80 -12.96 -13.10
C ALA A 198 -6.76 -11.78 -13.35
N GLN A 199 -6.30 -10.55 -13.09
CA GLN A 199 -7.07 -9.33 -13.28
C GLN A 199 -7.09 -8.84 -14.73
N LEU A 200 -6.20 -9.34 -15.58
CA LEU A 200 -6.17 -8.95 -16.99
C LEU A 200 -7.03 -9.90 -17.81
N PRO A 201 -8.10 -9.43 -18.47
CA PRO A 201 -8.89 -10.26 -19.37
C PRO A 201 -8.00 -10.79 -20.50
N GLN A 202 -8.31 -11.98 -21.02
CA GLN A 202 -7.59 -12.56 -22.15
C GLN A 202 -8.61 -12.93 -23.23
N PRO A 203 -8.61 -12.28 -24.41
CA PRO A 203 -7.69 -11.21 -24.85
C PRO A 203 -7.91 -9.87 -24.14
N CYS A 204 -6.87 -9.03 -24.08
CA CYS A 204 -6.88 -7.70 -23.45
C CYS A 204 -6.62 -6.62 -24.50
N SER A 205 -7.27 -5.45 -24.41
CA SER A 205 -6.89 -4.27 -25.18
C SER A 205 -5.75 -3.50 -24.50
N VAL A 206 -4.90 -2.82 -25.28
CA VAL A 206 -3.86 -1.91 -24.73
C VAL A 206 -4.52 -0.83 -23.88
N ARG A 207 -5.68 -0.31 -24.29
CA ARG A 207 -6.49 0.63 -23.52
C ARG A 207 -6.82 0.10 -22.13
N HIS A 208 -7.31 -1.14 -22.03
CA HIS A 208 -7.66 -1.73 -20.73
C HIS A 208 -6.41 -1.92 -19.84
N LEU A 209 -5.31 -2.41 -20.41
CA LEU A 209 -4.03 -2.57 -19.71
C LEU A 209 -3.56 -1.24 -19.10
N VAL A 210 -3.53 -0.17 -19.90
CA VAL A 210 -3.04 1.14 -19.46
C VAL A 210 -4.03 1.83 -18.53
N ALA A 211 -5.34 1.74 -18.78
CA ALA A 211 -6.35 2.42 -17.97
C ALA A 211 -6.48 1.85 -16.56
N HIS A 212 -6.49 0.51 -16.42
CA HIS A 212 -6.90 -0.14 -15.17
C HIS A 212 -5.76 -0.89 -14.46
N TYR A 213 -4.68 -1.23 -15.17
CA TYR A 213 -3.64 -2.11 -14.64
C TYR A 213 -2.29 -1.43 -14.40
N LEU A 214 -1.79 -0.59 -15.31
CA LEU A 214 -0.45 0.03 -15.21
C LEU A 214 -0.44 1.38 -14.47
N ASP A 215 0.36 1.53 -13.42
CA ASP A 215 0.49 2.78 -12.65
C ASP A 215 1.50 3.75 -13.28
N ILE A 216 1.11 4.33 -14.42
CA ILE A 216 1.92 5.31 -15.17
C ILE A 216 2.08 6.65 -14.44
N ALA A 217 1.29 6.91 -13.39
CA ALA A 217 1.34 8.12 -12.58
C ALA A 217 2.24 7.98 -11.34
N SER A 218 2.75 6.78 -11.06
CA SER A 218 3.69 6.55 -9.96
C SER A 218 5.06 7.17 -10.22
N VAL A 219 5.80 7.43 -9.15
CA VAL A 219 7.20 7.89 -9.24
C VAL A 219 8.08 6.67 -9.51
N PRO A 220 8.84 6.62 -10.63
CA PRO A 220 9.67 5.48 -10.97
C PRO A 220 10.77 5.26 -9.94
N ARG A 221 11.07 3.99 -9.70
CA ARG A 221 12.15 3.54 -8.82
C ARG A 221 13.46 3.46 -9.59
N ARG A 222 14.57 3.28 -8.88
CA ARG A 222 15.88 3.09 -9.52
C ARG A 222 15.89 1.95 -10.52
N SER A 223 15.25 0.81 -10.21
CA SER A 223 15.13 -0.36 -11.09
C SER A 223 14.46 -0.05 -12.44
N PHE A 224 13.55 0.92 -12.49
CA PHE A 224 12.95 1.40 -13.74
C PHE A 224 14.00 2.05 -14.65
N PHE A 225 14.88 2.89 -14.10
CA PHE A 225 15.98 3.52 -14.86
C PHE A 225 17.04 2.50 -15.27
N GLU A 226 17.33 1.51 -14.40
CA GLU A 226 18.20 0.37 -14.75
C GLU A 226 17.67 -0.38 -15.98
N LEU A 227 16.36 -0.70 -16.03
CA LEU A 227 15.78 -1.38 -17.20
C LEU A 227 15.83 -0.51 -18.45
N LEU A 228 15.40 0.75 -18.33
CA LEU A 228 15.35 1.66 -19.47
C LEU A 228 16.74 1.84 -20.09
N ALA A 229 17.79 1.91 -19.27
CA ALA A 229 19.17 1.97 -19.76
C ALA A 229 19.53 0.77 -20.63
N CYS A 230 19.14 -0.45 -20.22
CA CYS A 230 19.37 -1.68 -20.99
C CYS A 230 18.56 -1.73 -22.30
N LEU A 231 17.39 -1.09 -22.34
CA LEU A 231 16.50 -1.05 -23.51
C LEU A 231 16.80 0.12 -24.45
N SER A 232 17.62 1.09 -24.03
CA SER A 232 17.84 2.34 -24.76
C SER A 232 18.75 2.12 -25.98
N PRO A 233 18.27 2.41 -27.21
CA PRO A 233 19.09 2.36 -28.41
C PRO A 233 19.93 3.64 -28.61
N HIS A 234 19.65 4.71 -27.85
CA HIS A 234 20.25 6.03 -28.03
C HIS A 234 21.32 6.28 -26.97
N GLU A 235 22.55 6.54 -27.42
CA GLU A 235 23.73 6.59 -26.55
C GLU A 235 23.62 7.62 -25.42
N LEU A 236 23.21 8.86 -25.72
CA LEU A 236 23.10 9.92 -24.71
C LEU A 236 21.97 9.69 -23.71
N GLU A 237 20.86 9.10 -24.16
CA GLU A 237 19.75 8.76 -23.26
C GLU A 237 20.17 7.62 -22.34
N ARG A 238 20.82 6.59 -22.91
CA ARG A 238 21.39 5.47 -22.16
C ARG A 238 22.39 5.92 -21.11
N GLU A 239 23.33 6.78 -21.45
CA GLU A 239 24.33 7.31 -20.50
C GLU A 239 23.64 8.01 -19.33
N LYS A 240 22.63 8.84 -19.62
CA LYS A 240 21.88 9.53 -18.57
C LYS A 240 21.07 8.58 -17.70
N LEU A 241 20.43 7.57 -18.29
CA LEU A 241 19.69 6.54 -17.56
C LEU A 241 20.63 5.71 -16.66
N LEU A 242 21.82 5.36 -17.16
CA LEU A 242 22.86 4.69 -16.37
C LEU A 242 23.30 5.55 -15.18
N GLN A 243 23.54 6.85 -15.40
CA GLN A 243 23.88 7.79 -14.34
C GLN A 243 22.79 7.83 -13.26
N LEU A 244 21.52 7.99 -13.65
CA LEU A 244 20.35 7.99 -12.74
C LEU A 244 20.18 6.67 -11.97
N SER A 245 20.63 5.55 -12.56
CA SER A 245 20.55 4.23 -11.96
C SER A 245 21.73 3.89 -11.04
N SER A 246 22.83 4.64 -11.11
CA SER A 246 24.07 4.32 -10.39
C SER A 246 24.01 4.69 -8.90
N PRO A 247 24.83 4.04 -8.04
CA PRO A 247 24.99 4.45 -6.65
C PRO A 247 25.54 5.88 -6.49
N GLN A 248 26.38 6.34 -7.42
CA GLN A 248 26.95 7.69 -7.40
C GLN A 248 25.94 8.76 -7.85
N GLY A 249 24.99 8.41 -8.73
CA GLY A 249 24.00 9.33 -9.29
C GLY A 249 22.71 9.46 -8.48
N GLN A 250 22.68 9.01 -7.23
CA GLN A 250 21.46 9.06 -6.39
C GLN A 250 20.96 10.48 -6.13
N GLU A 251 21.84 11.46 -5.95
CA GLU A 251 21.44 12.87 -5.79
C GLU A 251 20.82 13.41 -7.09
N GLU A 252 21.30 12.96 -8.24
CA GLU A 252 20.71 13.31 -9.53
C GLU A 252 19.34 12.67 -9.71
N LEU A 253 19.19 11.39 -9.36
CA LEU A 253 17.89 10.73 -9.35
C LEU A 253 16.91 11.42 -8.38
N TYR A 254 17.38 11.82 -7.20
CA TYR A 254 16.56 12.51 -6.23
C TYR A 254 16.11 13.88 -6.74
N SER A 255 17.03 14.68 -7.30
CA SER A 255 16.76 16.01 -7.82
C SER A 255 15.91 15.99 -9.10
N TYR A 256 16.17 15.05 -10.00
CA TYR A 256 15.39 14.80 -11.20
C TYR A 256 14.03 14.23 -10.83
N CYS A 257 13.95 13.04 -10.24
CA CYS A 257 12.69 12.30 -10.10
C CYS A 257 11.96 12.56 -8.76
N ASN A 258 12.61 12.25 -7.63
CA ASN A 258 11.93 12.09 -6.34
C ASN A 258 11.44 13.42 -5.77
N ARG A 259 12.27 14.46 -5.82
CA ARG A 259 12.00 15.80 -5.28
C ARG A 259 10.83 16.49 -5.98
N PRO A 260 10.76 16.54 -7.32
CA PRO A 260 9.59 17.09 -8.01
C PRO A 260 8.43 16.09 -8.15
N ARG A 261 8.61 14.82 -7.75
CA ARG A 261 7.65 13.71 -7.93
C ARG A 261 7.32 13.52 -9.42
N ARG A 262 8.34 13.40 -10.26
CA ARG A 262 8.17 13.11 -11.69
C ARG A 262 7.57 11.70 -11.84
N THR A 263 6.60 11.56 -12.73
CA THR A 263 5.86 10.33 -12.97
C THR A 263 6.54 9.47 -14.04
N ILE A 264 6.22 8.17 -14.09
CA ILE A 264 6.69 7.26 -15.13
C ILE A 264 6.37 7.81 -16.52
N LEU A 265 5.13 8.28 -16.73
CA LEU A 265 4.73 8.87 -18.02
C LEU A 265 5.61 10.06 -18.42
N GLU A 266 5.90 10.98 -17.50
CA GLU A 266 6.76 12.13 -17.80
C GLU A 266 8.20 11.70 -18.10
N VAL A 267 8.72 10.69 -17.40
CA VAL A 267 10.06 10.16 -17.71
C VAL A 267 10.08 9.54 -19.11
N LEU A 268 9.07 8.76 -19.49
CA LEU A 268 8.96 8.22 -20.85
C LEU A 268 8.90 9.34 -21.90
N CYS A 269 8.24 10.47 -21.61
CA CYS A 269 8.25 11.63 -22.49
C CYS A 269 9.62 12.36 -22.53
N ASP A 270 10.37 12.38 -21.43
CA ASP A 270 11.71 13.00 -21.36
C ASP A 270 12.77 12.17 -22.11
N PHE A 271 12.55 10.87 -22.30
CA PHE A 271 13.43 9.93 -23.02
C PHE A 271 12.73 9.31 -24.25
N PRO A 272 12.38 10.11 -25.28
CA PRO A 272 11.50 9.67 -26.37
C PRO A 272 12.12 8.58 -27.26
N HIS A 273 13.44 8.57 -27.49
CA HIS A 273 14.06 7.54 -28.33
C HIS A 273 14.07 6.19 -27.62
N THR A 274 14.31 6.19 -26.31
CA THR A 274 14.20 5.01 -25.47
C THR A 274 12.76 4.55 -25.38
N ALA A 275 11.81 5.45 -25.09
CA ALA A 275 10.41 5.10 -24.91
C ALA A 275 9.80 4.45 -26.16
N GLY A 276 10.06 5.00 -27.35
CA GLY A 276 9.57 4.43 -28.61
C GLY A 276 10.23 3.10 -29.00
N ALA A 277 11.32 2.71 -28.35
CA ALA A 277 12.05 1.47 -28.61
C ALA A 277 11.75 0.36 -27.58
N ILE A 278 10.95 0.64 -26.54
CA ILE A 278 10.58 -0.35 -25.52
C ILE A 278 9.74 -1.46 -26.18
N PRO A 279 10.19 -2.72 -26.15
CA PRO A 279 9.36 -3.82 -26.61
C PRO A 279 8.15 -4.00 -25.68
N ALA A 280 6.97 -4.24 -26.24
CA ALA A 280 5.73 -4.39 -25.46
C ALA A 280 5.82 -5.49 -24.38
N ASP A 281 6.63 -6.52 -24.63
CA ASP A 281 6.93 -7.62 -23.71
C ASP A 281 7.43 -7.14 -22.33
N TYR A 282 8.12 -6.00 -22.26
CA TYR A 282 8.69 -5.45 -21.03
C TYR A 282 7.73 -4.53 -20.25
N LEU A 283 6.52 -4.27 -20.74
CA LEU A 283 5.60 -3.32 -20.10
C LEU A 283 5.26 -3.69 -18.66
N LEU A 284 5.00 -4.97 -18.41
CA LEU A 284 4.65 -5.50 -17.08
C LEU A 284 5.84 -5.61 -16.14
N ASP A 285 7.05 -5.63 -16.69
CA ASP A 285 8.31 -5.63 -15.94
C ASP A 285 8.72 -4.20 -15.57
N LEU A 286 8.47 -3.25 -16.47
CA LEU A 286 8.86 -1.85 -16.34
C LEU A 286 7.89 -1.05 -15.46
N ILE A 287 6.58 -1.22 -15.64
CA ILE A 287 5.57 -0.35 -15.03
C ILE A 287 4.84 -1.12 -13.94
N PRO A 288 4.84 -0.62 -12.69
CA PRO A 288 4.17 -1.28 -11.58
C PRO A 288 2.65 -1.28 -11.77
N LEU A 289 1.98 -2.20 -11.09
CA LEU A 289 0.51 -2.27 -11.10
C LEU A 289 -0.14 -1.15 -10.27
N ILE A 290 -1.30 -0.67 -10.73
CA ILE A 290 -2.16 0.25 -9.98
C ILE A 290 -2.61 -0.43 -8.70
N ARG A 291 -2.17 0.12 -7.57
CA ARG A 291 -2.58 -0.38 -6.25
C ARG A 291 -3.95 0.19 -5.86
N PRO A 292 -4.89 -0.66 -5.42
CA PRO A 292 -6.18 -0.19 -4.92
C PRO A 292 -6.01 0.74 -3.71
N ARG A 293 -6.86 1.76 -3.61
CA ARG A 293 -6.79 2.73 -2.51
C ARG A 293 -7.81 2.41 -1.42
N ALA A 294 -7.30 2.30 -0.20
CA ALA A 294 -8.08 2.13 1.01
C ALA A 294 -8.69 3.46 1.50
N PHE A 295 -9.99 3.45 1.83
CA PHE A 295 -10.70 4.52 2.52
C PHE A 295 -11.50 3.96 3.70
N SER A 296 -11.43 4.63 4.85
CA SER A 296 -12.25 4.27 6.01
C SER A 296 -13.72 4.55 5.68
N ILE A 297 -14.59 3.58 5.93
CA ILE A 297 -16.03 3.71 5.64
C ILE A 297 -16.64 4.74 6.61
N ALA A 298 -17.46 5.64 6.08
CA ALA A 298 -18.05 6.78 6.80
C ALA A 298 -19.55 6.62 7.11
N SER A 299 -20.15 5.48 6.76
CA SER A 299 -21.54 5.13 7.05
C SER A 299 -21.64 3.79 7.80
N SER A 300 -22.75 3.58 8.51
CA SER A 300 -23.14 2.27 9.05
C SER A 300 -24.26 1.65 8.22
N LEU A 301 -24.21 0.33 7.99
CA LEU A 301 -25.31 -0.42 7.37
C LEU A 301 -26.62 -0.36 8.19
N LEU A 302 -26.54 -0.11 9.51
CA LEU A 302 -27.74 0.03 10.35
C LEU A 302 -28.44 1.38 10.13
N ALA A 303 -27.67 2.43 9.86
CA ALA A 303 -28.22 3.76 9.62
C ALA A 303 -28.56 4.01 8.14
N HIS A 304 -27.74 3.45 7.24
CA HIS A 304 -27.87 3.60 5.79
C HIS A 304 -27.82 2.22 5.12
N PRO A 305 -28.93 1.45 5.14
CA PRO A 305 -28.98 0.14 4.49
C PRO A 305 -28.63 0.26 3.01
N LEU A 306 -27.77 -0.65 2.52
CA LEU A 306 -27.35 -0.74 1.12
C LEU A 306 -26.62 0.51 0.58
N ARG A 307 -26.14 1.41 1.44
CA ARG A 307 -25.34 2.59 1.06
C ARG A 307 -23.97 2.59 1.75
N LEU A 308 -22.93 2.78 0.96
CA LEU A 308 -21.56 2.93 1.44
C LEU A 308 -21.09 4.36 1.19
N GLN A 309 -20.72 5.08 2.25
CA GLN A 309 -20.19 6.45 2.14
C GLN A 309 -18.71 6.50 2.50
N ILE A 310 -17.95 7.34 1.80
CA ILE A 310 -16.55 7.66 2.11
C ILE A 310 -16.30 9.16 2.11
N LEU A 311 -15.32 9.58 2.91
CA LEU A 311 -14.84 10.96 2.96
C LEU A 311 -13.43 11.05 2.34
N VAL A 312 -13.35 11.71 1.19
CA VAL A 312 -12.13 11.76 0.36
C VAL A 312 -11.57 13.17 0.33
N ALA A 313 -10.36 13.36 0.85
CA ALA A 313 -9.60 14.59 0.62
C ALA A 313 -8.86 14.47 -0.72
N VAL A 314 -9.17 15.37 -1.67
CA VAL A 314 -8.53 15.40 -2.98
C VAL A 314 -7.06 15.79 -2.81
N VAL A 315 -6.17 14.91 -3.25
CA VAL A 315 -4.73 15.16 -3.17
C VAL A 315 -4.31 15.97 -4.39
N GLN A 316 -3.98 17.24 -4.15
CA GLN A 316 -3.36 18.13 -5.12
C GLN A 316 -2.32 19.01 -4.44
N TYR A 317 -1.11 19.07 -5.00
CA TYR A 317 -0.04 19.93 -4.49
C TYR A 317 0.86 20.40 -5.62
N GLN A 318 1.48 21.58 -5.45
CA GLN A 318 2.44 22.10 -6.41
C GLN A 318 3.86 21.64 -6.02
N THR A 319 4.64 21.28 -7.03
CA THR A 319 6.08 21.04 -6.89
C THR A 319 6.84 22.11 -7.65
N ARG A 320 8.15 21.91 -7.86
CA ARG A 320 8.96 22.80 -8.72
C ARG A 320 8.53 22.74 -10.19
N LEU A 321 7.75 21.72 -10.57
CA LEU A 321 7.21 21.56 -11.92
C LEU A 321 5.96 22.42 -12.09
N LYS A 322 5.72 22.87 -13.33
CA LYS A 322 4.58 23.72 -13.69
C LYS A 322 3.25 23.02 -13.46
N GLU A 323 3.15 21.73 -13.78
CA GLU A 323 1.93 20.95 -13.59
C GLU A 323 1.78 20.49 -12.12
N PRO A 324 0.63 20.77 -11.47
CA PRO A 324 0.39 20.34 -10.09
C PRO A 324 0.25 18.82 -10.02
N ARG A 325 0.86 18.23 -8.99
CA ARG A 325 0.77 16.80 -8.71
C ARG A 325 -0.61 16.47 -8.17
N ARG A 326 -1.20 15.39 -8.67
CA ARG A 326 -2.52 14.91 -8.27
C ARG A 326 -2.45 13.45 -7.87
N GLY A 327 -3.13 13.06 -6.79
CA GLY A 327 -3.23 11.65 -6.42
C GLY A 327 -4.20 10.90 -7.33
N LEU A 328 -3.77 9.77 -7.92
CA LEU A 328 -4.53 8.99 -8.90
C LEU A 328 -5.98 8.76 -8.47
N CYS A 329 -6.20 7.98 -7.42
CA CYS A 329 -7.55 7.62 -6.96
C CYS A 329 -8.40 8.83 -6.54
N SER A 330 -7.85 9.74 -5.71
CA SER A 330 -8.64 10.87 -5.19
C SER A 330 -9.07 11.85 -6.27
N SER A 331 -8.25 12.01 -7.31
CA SER A 331 -8.54 12.95 -8.39
C SER A 331 -9.38 12.31 -9.50
N TRP A 332 -9.27 10.99 -9.70
CA TRP A 332 -10.21 10.21 -10.51
C TRP A 332 -11.62 10.26 -9.90
N LEU A 333 -11.77 9.92 -8.61
CA LEU A 333 -13.06 10.03 -7.91
C LEU A 333 -13.64 11.44 -7.96
N ALA A 334 -12.80 12.48 -7.85
CA ALA A 334 -13.25 13.87 -7.95
C ALA A 334 -13.67 14.30 -9.37
N SER A 335 -13.23 13.59 -10.41
CA SER A 335 -13.66 13.86 -11.79
C SER A 335 -14.97 13.18 -12.19
N LEU A 336 -15.43 12.21 -11.42
CA LEU A 336 -16.66 11.48 -11.68
C LEU A 336 -17.89 12.31 -11.26
N ASP A 337 -18.88 12.40 -12.13
CA ASP A 337 -20.13 13.15 -11.89
C ASP A 337 -21.35 12.27 -12.18
N PRO A 338 -22.04 11.75 -11.14
CA PRO A 338 -23.24 10.93 -11.32
C PRO A 338 -24.42 11.72 -11.91
N GLY A 339 -24.37 13.05 -11.95
CA GLY A 339 -25.38 13.90 -12.61
C GLY A 339 -25.32 13.85 -14.14
N GLN A 340 -24.21 13.39 -14.72
CA GLN A 340 -24.02 13.30 -16.18
C GLN A 340 -24.34 11.92 -16.76
N GLY A 341 -24.61 10.92 -15.92
CA GLY A 341 -24.91 9.56 -16.33
C GLY A 341 -24.55 8.54 -15.24
N PRO A 342 -24.90 7.26 -15.43
CA PRO A 342 -24.55 6.21 -14.49
C PRO A 342 -23.02 6.03 -14.46
N VAL A 343 -22.44 6.17 -13.26
CA VAL A 343 -21.01 5.96 -13.02
C VAL A 343 -20.84 4.75 -12.12
N TYR A 344 -19.96 3.83 -12.49
CA TYR A 344 -19.67 2.63 -11.72
C TYR A 344 -18.23 2.65 -11.22
N VAL A 345 -18.03 2.32 -9.94
CA VAL A 345 -16.71 2.31 -9.31
C VAL A 345 -16.40 0.90 -8.78
N PRO A 346 -15.33 0.23 -9.26
CA PRO A 346 -14.90 -1.05 -8.74
C PRO A 346 -14.42 -0.93 -7.29
N LEU A 347 -15.10 -1.63 -6.38
CA LEU A 347 -14.78 -1.63 -4.95
C LEU A 347 -15.04 -2.98 -4.26
N TRP A 348 -14.38 -3.17 -3.13
CA TRP A 348 -14.63 -4.28 -2.20
C TRP A 348 -14.26 -3.87 -0.78
N VAL A 349 -14.73 -4.60 0.23
CA VAL A 349 -14.45 -4.30 1.63
C VAL A 349 -13.42 -5.26 2.21
N ARG A 350 -12.57 -4.74 3.09
CA ARG A 350 -11.69 -5.53 3.94
C ARG A 350 -11.94 -5.17 5.42
N PRO A 351 -11.86 -6.15 6.33
CA PRO A 351 -11.89 -5.89 7.75
C PRO A 351 -10.89 -4.80 8.17
N GLY A 352 -11.38 -3.89 8.98
CA GLY A 352 -10.63 -2.76 9.52
C GLY A 352 -9.63 -3.12 10.60
N GLY A 353 -8.87 -2.11 11.04
CA GLY A 353 -8.00 -2.20 12.21
C GLY A 353 -8.64 -1.75 13.53
N LEU A 354 -9.89 -1.27 13.47
CA LEU A 354 -10.64 -0.79 14.63
C LEU A 354 -11.72 -1.79 15.00
N THR A 355 -11.78 -2.16 16.27
CA THR A 355 -12.80 -3.04 16.83
C THR A 355 -13.49 -2.32 17.98
N PHE A 356 -14.81 -2.16 17.87
CA PHE A 356 -15.66 -1.50 18.86
C PHE A 356 -16.11 -2.49 19.95
N PRO A 357 -16.36 -2.02 21.19
CA PRO A 357 -16.82 -2.90 22.27
C PRO A 357 -18.21 -3.48 21.96
N GLU A 358 -18.38 -4.77 22.24
CA GLU A 358 -19.67 -5.45 22.10
C GLU A 358 -20.64 -5.08 23.25
N THR A 359 -20.08 -4.73 24.41
CA THR A 359 -20.83 -4.31 25.60
C THR A 359 -21.48 -2.94 25.37
N PRO A 360 -22.83 -2.86 25.40
CA PRO A 360 -23.57 -1.66 25.00
C PRO A 360 -23.20 -0.38 25.76
N ASP A 361 -23.00 -0.49 27.07
CA ASP A 361 -22.77 0.65 27.96
C ASP A 361 -21.30 1.05 28.09
N THR A 362 -20.38 0.37 27.40
CA THR A 362 -18.97 0.73 27.46
C THR A 362 -18.72 2.04 26.70
N PRO A 363 -18.19 3.08 27.36
CA PRO A 363 -17.93 4.35 26.70
C PRO A 363 -16.82 4.24 25.65
N VAL A 364 -16.91 5.09 24.63
CA VAL A 364 -15.91 5.17 23.56
C VAL A 364 -15.44 6.61 23.38
N ILE A 365 -14.13 6.80 23.43
CA ILE A 365 -13.45 8.07 23.15
C ILE A 365 -12.86 7.98 21.75
N MET A 366 -13.34 8.83 20.84
CA MET A 366 -12.97 8.84 19.43
C MET A 366 -12.27 10.15 19.11
N VAL A 367 -11.00 10.10 18.68
CA VAL A 367 -10.20 11.27 18.35
C VAL A 367 -9.89 11.26 16.85
N GLY A 368 -10.55 12.14 16.11
CA GLY A 368 -10.60 12.09 14.65
C GLY A 368 -10.47 13.43 13.95
N PRO A 369 -9.28 14.07 13.89
CA PRO A 369 -9.13 15.32 13.17
C PRO A 369 -9.19 15.15 11.63
N GLY A 370 -9.81 16.12 10.95
CA GLY A 370 -9.94 16.14 9.50
C GLY A 370 -10.68 14.90 8.98
N THR A 371 -10.21 14.30 7.87
CA THR A 371 -10.82 13.07 7.33
C THR A 371 -10.70 11.85 8.24
N GLY A 372 -9.98 11.95 9.36
CA GLY A 372 -9.93 10.89 10.38
C GLY A 372 -11.26 10.65 11.10
N VAL A 373 -12.25 11.54 10.99
CA VAL A 373 -13.57 11.34 11.60
C VAL A 373 -14.43 10.29 10.89
N ALA A 374 -14.11 9.92 9.64
CA ALA A 374 -14.90 9.00 8.82
C ALA A 374 -15.29 7.69 9.55
N PRO A 375 -14.35 6.87 10.07
CA PRO A 375 -14.72 5.63 10.76
C PRO A 375 -15.52 5.87 12.05
N PHE A 376 -15.34 7.02 12.69
CA PHE A 376 -16.08 7.36 13.92
C PHE A 376 -17.50 7.78 13.63
N ARG A 377 -17.78 8.37 12.46
CA ARG A 377 -19.15 8.59 12.02
C ARG A 377 -19.89 7.28 11.84
N ALA A 378 -19.29 6.31 11.15
CA ALA A 378 -19.87 4.98 11.02
C ALA A 378 -20.13 4.33 12.39
N ALA A 379 -19.16 4.43 13.30
CA ALA A 379 -19.29 3.88 14.66
C ALA A 379 -20.41 4.54 15.47
N ILE A 380 -20.48 5.87 15.48
CA ILE A 380 -21.52 6.62 16.17
C ILE A 380 -22.90 6.25 15.61
N GLN A 381 -23.05 6.18 14.28
CA GLN A 381 -24.29 5.76 13.64
C GLN A 381 -24.71 4.35 14.05
N GLU A 382 -23.77 3.41 14.07
CA GLU A 382 -24.04 2.02 14.47
C GLU A 382 -24.45 1.92 15.95
N ARG A 383 -23.76 2.66 16.83
CA ARG A 383 -24.05 2.71 18.26
C ARG A 383 -25.39 3.37 18.54
N VAL A 384 -25.69 4.50 17.90
CA VAL A 384 -26.99 5.20 18.03
C VAL A 384 -28.14 4.33 17.51
N ALA A 385 -27.95 3.60 16.41
CA ALA A 385 -28.96 2.67 15.90
C ALA A 385 -29.27 1.51 16.87
N ARG A 386 -28.35 1.23 17.81
CA ARG A 386 -28.50 0.25 18.90
C ARG A 386 -28.85 0.90 20.24
N ASP A 387 -29.24 2.17 20.23
CA ASP A 387 -29.57 2.98 21.42
C ASP A 387 -28.41 3.12 22.43
N GLN A 388 -27.17 2.99 21.97
CA GLN A 388 -25.99 3.07 22.83
C GLN A 388 -25.52 4.51 23.02
N THR A 389 -25.35 4.91 24.27
CA THR A 389 -24.81 6.22 24.67
C THR A 389 -23.30 6.13 24.96
N GLY A 390 -22.75 7.13 25.65
CA GLY A 390 -21.33 7.14 26.01
C GLY A 390 -20.38 7.32 24.80
N ASN A 391 -20.83 8.05 23.77
CA ASN A 391 -20.01 8.38 22.62
C ASN A 391 -19.34 9.75 22.83
N PHE A 392 -18.00 9.78 22.88
CA PHE A 392 -17.23 11.00 23.07
C PHE A 392 -16.39 11.24 21.81
N LEU A 393 -16.67 12.33 21.07
CA LEU A 393 -15.96 12.65 19.83
C LEU A 393 -15.12 13.92 20.01
N PHE A 394 -13.80 13.76 19.89
CA PHE A 394 -12.85 14.86 19.78
C PHE A 394 -12.54 15.10 18.30
N PHE A 395 -13.19 16.12 17.74
CA PHE A 395 -13.04 16.51 16.34
C PHE A 395 -12.15 17.74 16.19
N GLY A 396 -11.28 17.74 15.18
CA GLY A 396 -10.38 18.86 14.89
C GLY A 396 -10.41 19.25 13.43
N CYS A 397 -10.55 20.55 13.16
CA CYS A 397 -10.50 21.12 11.81
C CYS A 397 -9.88 22.52 11.83
N ARG A 398 -9.88 23.24 10.70
CA ARG A 398 -9.28 24.58 10.61
C ARG A 398 -10.27 25.65 11.05
N TRP A 399 -11.43 25.67 10.40
CA TRP A 399 -12.46 26.69 10.55
C TRP A 399 -13.82 26.02 10.59
N ARG A 400 -14.67 26.42 11.53
CA ARG A 400 -16.03 25.89 11.65
C ARG A 400 -16.82 26.02 10.35
N ASP A 401 -16.77 27.18 9.70
CA ASP A 401 -17.60 27.46 8.52
C ASP A 401 -17.05 26.85 7.20
N GLN A 402 -15.90 26.17 7.23
CA GLN A 402 -15.24 25.70 6.00
C GLN A 402 -14.96 24.20 5.98
N ASP A 403 -14.57 23.59 7.10
CA ASP A 403 -14.16 22.18 7.16
C ASP A 403 -14.70 21.42 8.39
N PHE A 404 -15.81 21.90 8.98
CA PHE A 404 -16.57 21.16 9.99
C PHE A 404 -17.58 20.20 9.37
N TYR A 405 -17.10 18.98 9.07
CA TYR A 405 -17.92 17.96 8.43
C TYR A 405 -19.09 17.52 9.32
N TRP A 406 -20.29 17.38 8.71
CA TRP A 406 -21.51 16.87 9.33
C TRP A 406 -21.97 17.60 10.61
N GLU A 407 -21.71 18.91 10.71
CA GLU A 407 -22.13 19.72 11.86
C GLU A 407 -23.58 19.48 12.29
N ALA A 408 -24.52 19.49 11.34
CA ALA A 408 -25.94 19.28 11.63
C ALA A 408 -26.23 17.91 12.27
N GLU A 409 -25.54 16.85 11.81
CA GLU A 409 -25.68 15.49 12.35
C GLU A 409 -25.15 15.45 13.79
N TRP A 410 -23.98 16.04 14.04
CA TRP A 410 -23.39 16.06 15.38
C TRP A 410 -24.23 16.82 16.40
N LEU A 411 -24.70 18.02 16.06
CA LEU A 411 -25.53 18.82 16.94
C LEU A 411 -26.88 18.15 17.23
N GLN A 412 -27.43 17.41 16.26
CA GLN A 412 -28.65 16.65 16.48
C GLN A 412 -28.44 15.49 17.47
N LEU A 413 -27.33 14.76 17.35
CA LEU A 413 -26.99 13.65 18.24
C LEU A 413 -26.67 14.12 19.67
N GLU A 414 -26.02 15.28 19.80
CA GLU A 414 -25.76 15.90 21.10
C GLU A 414 -27.06 16.32 21.81
N ARG A 415 -28.00 16.95 21.09
CA ARG A 415 -29.33 17.30 21.64
C ARG A 415 -30.12 16.09 22.09
N LYS A 416 -29.95 14.94 21.43
CA LYS A 416 -30.59 13.67 21.80
C LYS A 416 -29.87 12.94 22.93
N GLY A 417 -28.71 13.42 23.39
CA GLY A 417 -27.93 12.81 24.46
C GLY A 417 -27.09 11.59 24.04
N TYR A 418 -26.96 11.31 22.74
CA TYR A 418 -26.16 10.18 22.26
C TYR A 418 -24.68 10.51 22.12
N LEU A 419 -24.33 11.77 21.89
CA LEU A 419 -22.96 12.21 21.57
C LEU A 419 -22.53 13.37 22.47
N MET A 420 -21.35 13.28 23.04
CA MET A 420 -20.63 14.44 23.56
C MET A 420 -19.56 14.87 22.55
N LEU A 421 -19.68 16.10 22.05
CA LEU A 421 -18.81 16.62 21.00
C LEU A 421 -17.81 17.65 21.56
N PHE A 422 -16.53 17.44 21.28
CA PHE A 422 -15.46 18.38 21.62
C PHE A 422 -14.72 18.80 20.36
N THR A 423 -14.84 20.07 20.00
CA THR A 423 -14.25 20.62 18.78
C THR A 423 -12.97 21.42 19.04
N ALA A 424 -12.02 21.28 18.11
CA ALA A 424 -10.78 22.04 18.09
C ALA A 424 -10.61 22.73 16.72
N PHE A 425 -10.89 24.04 16.68
CA PHE A 425 -10.68 24.88 15.50
C PHE A 425 -9.29 25.50 15.55
N SER A 426 -8.43 25.07 14.64
CA SER A 426 -7.00 25.42 14.70
C SER A 426 -6.66 26.81 14.14
N ARG A 427 -7.60 27.47 13.45
CA ARG A 427 -7.35 28.74 12.74
C ARG A 427 -8.28 29.89 13.10
N GLU A 428 -9.29 29.67 13.95
CA GLU A 428 -10.26 30.72 14.35
C GLU A 428 -9.68 31.80 15.26
N GLN A 429 -8.54 31.52 15.90
CA GLN A 429 -7.88 32.42 16.82
C GLN A 429 -6.36 32.38 16.61
N GLU A 430 -5.64 33.38 17.14
CA GLU A 430 -4.18 33.49 17.01
C GLU A 430 -3.46 32.25 17.54
N ARG A 431 -3.89 31.74 18.69
CA ARG A 431 -3.35 30.52 19.30
C ARG A 431 -4.00 29.28 18.69
N LYS A 432 -3.22 28.45 18.02
CA LYS A 432 -3.72 27.19 17.42
C LYS A 432 -4.22 26.23 18.49
N ILE A 433 -5.50 25.86 18.41
CA ILE A 433 -6.12 24.82 19.26
C ILE A 433 -6.23 23.53 18.46
N TYR A 434 -5.69 22.44 19.01
CA TYR A 434 -5.76 21.11 18.42
C TYR A 434 -6.40 20.12 19.39
N VAL A 435 -6.71 18.92 18.92
CA VAL A 435 -7.39 17.88 19.71
C VAL A 435 -6.62 17.49 20.97
N GLN A 436 -5.29 17.48 20.93
CA GLN A 436 -4.45 17.22 22.11
C GLN A 436 -4.54 18.30 23.19
N HIS A 437 -4.92 19.53 22.83
CA HIS A 437 -5.17 20.59 23.81
C HIS A 437 -6.51 20.36 24.51
N ARG A 438 -7.56 20.00 23.74
CA ARG A 438 -8.87 19.63 24.29
C ARG A 438 -8.82 18.40 25.18
N LEU A 439 -8.00 17.41 24.83
CA LEU A 439 -7.80 16.22 25.67
C LEU A 439 -7.18 16.58 27.04
N ARG A 440 -6.20 17.50 27.08
CA ARG A 440 -5.61 17.96 28.34
C ARG A 440 -6.61 18.81 29.15
N GLU A 441 -7.32 19.72 28.50
CA GLU A 441 -8.37 20.55 29.13
C GLU A 441 -9.46 19.69 29.79
N LEU A 442 -9.84 18.59 29.14
CA LEU A 442 -10.82 17.63 29.64
C LEU A 442 -10.16 16.42 30.32
N GLY A 443 -8.94 16.59 30.83
CA GLY A 443 -8.16 15.56 31.51
C GLY A 443 -8.95 14.76 32.55
N PRO A 444 -9.65 15.42 33.51
CA PRO A 444 -10.42 14.71 34.54
C PRO A 444 -11.48 13.77 33.95
N LEU A 445 -12.19 14.21 32.90
CA LEU A 445 -13.20 13.40 32.21
C LEU A 445 -12.56 12.23 31.47
N VAL A 446 -11.48 12.49 30.72
CA VAL A 446 -10.76 11.46 29.96
C VAL A 446 -10.21 10.38 30.90
N TRP A 447 -9.65 10.78 32.04
CA TRP A 447 -9.15 9.85 33.05
C TRP A 447 -10.27 9.01 33.67
N ASP A 448 -11.38 9.62 34.10
CA ASP A 448 -12.51 8.90 34.69
C ASP A 448 -13.09 7.85 33.72
N LEU A 449 -13.25 8.23 32.45
CA LEU A 449 -13.70 7.33 31.40
C LEU A 449 -12.76 6.13 31.20
N LEU A 450 -11.45 6.39 31.13
CA LEU A 450 -10.46 5.34 30.87
C LEU A 450 -10.25 4.44 32.08
N ASP A 451 -10.12 4.99 33.29
CA ASP A 451 -9.74 4.21 34.45
C ASP A 451 -10.95 3.57 35.14
N ARG A 452 -12.00 4.35 35.40
CA ARG A 452 -13.16 3.88 36.17
C ARG A 452 -14.22 3.22 35.32
N GLN A 453 -14.51 3.78 34.14
CA GLN A 453 -15.60 3.30 33.28
C GLN A 453 -15.13 2.29 32.22
N GLY A 454 -13.83 2.01 32.13
CA GLY A 454 -13.31 1.01 31.22
C GLY A 454 -13.39 1.40 29.74
N ALA A 455 -13.45 2.69 29.42
CA ALA A 455 -13.67 3.19 28.06
C ALA A 455 -12.61 2.71 27.04
N TYR A 456 -13.01 2.66 25.78
CA TYR A 456 -12.10 2.40 24.66
C TYR A 456 -11.69 3.71 24.01
N PHE A 457 -10.41 3.83 23.67
CA PHE A 457 -9.82 5.00 23.03
C PHE A 457 -9.42 4.68 21.60
N TYR A 458 -9.92 5.48 20.67
CA TYR A 458 -9.66 5.33 19.25
C TYR A 458 -9.05 6.61 18.68
N LEU A 459 -8.05 6.42 17.82
CA LEU A 459 -7.37 7.52 17.16
C LEU A 459 -7.30 7.26 15.65
N ALA A 460 -7.87 8.16 14.84
CA ALA A 460 -7.81 8.07 13.39
C ALA A 460 -7.48 9.44 12.81
N GLY A 461 -6.52 9.53 11.89
CA GLY A 461 -5.96 10.84 11.55
C GLY A 461 -4.70 10.78 10.72
N ASN A 462 -4.18 11.96 10.37
CA ASN A 462 -2.89 12.09 9.69
C ASN A 462 -1.78 11.53 10.59
N ALA A 463 -0.94 10.65 10.05
CA ALA A 463 0.04 9.86 10.78
C ALA A 463 1.36 10.58 11.12
N LYS A 464 1.52 11.86 10.75
CA LYS A 464 2.79 12.61 10.99
C LYS A 464 3.02 12.91 12.48
N CYS A 465 2.67 14.12 12.95
CA CYS A 465 2.94 14.54 14.33
C CYS A 465 1.78 14.23 15.28
N MET A 466 0.55 14.28 14.76
CA MET A 466 -0.67 14.21 15.59
C MET A 466 -0.74 12.97 16.50
N PRO A 467 -0.39 11.74 16.05
CA PRO A 467 -0.45 10.60 16.94
C PRO A 467 0.53 10.68 18.11
N ALA A 468 1.71 11.23 17.91
CA ALA A 468 2.68 11.44 18.98
C ALA A 468 2.14 12.47 19.98
N ASP A 469 1.62 13.60 19.50
CA ASP A 469 1.06 14.67 20.34
C ASP A 469 -0.12 14.20 21.20
N VAL A 470 -0.98 13.33 20.66
CA VAL A 470 -2.11 12.74 21.40
C VAL A 470 -1.62 11.74 22.45
N LEU A 471 -0.61 10.93 22.14
CA LEU A 471 -0.03 10.01 23.12
C LEU A 471 0.64 10.75 24.27
N GLU A 472 1.35 11.83 23.98
CA GLU A 472 1.96 12.70 24.99
C GLU A 472 0.88 13.35 25.87
N ALA A 473 -0.19 13.87 25.27
CA ALA A 473 -1.32 14.42 26.00
C ALA A 473 -1.97 13.39 26.94
N LEU A 474 -2.15 12.15 26.49
CA LEU A 474 -2.67 11.08 27.34
C LEU A 474 -1.75 10.75 28.51
N VAL A 475 -0.44 10.67 28.28
CA VAL A 475 0.54 10.44 29.36
C VAL A 475 0.48 11.57 30.40
N SER A 476 0.40 12.83 29.96
CA SER A 476 0.22 13.98 30.87
C SER A 476 -1.08 13.87 31.67
N VAL A 477 -2.21 13.51 31.05
CA VAL A 477 -3.48 13.26 31.77
C VAL A 477 -3.34 12.15 32.81
N PHE A 478 -2.64 11.05 32.49
CA PHE A 478 -2.44 9.94 33.42
C PHE A 478 -1.58 10.34 34.63
N GLN A 479 -0.64 11.27 34.44
CA GLN A 479 0.21 11.78 35.51
C GLN A 479 -0.55 12.78 36.40
N GLU A 480 -1.24 13.74 35.78
CA GLU A 480 -1.91 14.84 36.48
C GLU A 480 -3.17 14.37 37.21
N GLU A 481 -4.03 13.59 36.55
CA GLU A 481 -5.33 13.18 37.09
C GLU A 481 -5.29 11.80 37.76
N GLY A 482 -4.41 10.93 37.27
CA GLY A 482 -4.21 9.58 37.80
C GLY A 482 -3.18 9.47 38.91
N GLY A 483 -2.38 10.52 39.14
CA GLY A 483 -1.28 10.51 40.11
C GLY A 483 -0.17 9.51 39.77
N LEU A 484 -0.07 9.07 38.51
CA LEU A 484 0.92 8.09 38.08
C LEU A 484 2.29 8.74 37.87
N SER A 485 3.35 8.01 38.19
CA SER A 485 4.71 8.40 37.78
C SER A 485 4.86 8.31 36.25
N GLY A 486 5.86 8.98 35.66
CA GLY A 486 6.12 8.90 34.22
C GLY A 486 6.26 7.46 33.68
N PRO A 487 7.06 6.59 34.32
CA PRO A 487 7.13 5.17 33.97
C PRO A 487 5.78 4.43 34.08
N ASP A 488 5.00 4.70 35.13
CA ASP A 488 3.72 4.04 35.35
C ASP A 488 2.66 4.49 34.34
N ALA A 489 2.63 5.77 33.97
CA ALA A 489 1.78 6.29 32.91
C ALA A 489 2.09 5.66 31.54
N ALA A 490 3.38 5.49 31.22
CA ALA A 490 3.80 4.78 30.00
C ALA A 490 3.40 3.29 30.03
N ASN A 491 3.54 2.62 31.18
CA ASN A 491 3.09 1.25 31.38
C ASN A 491 1.56 1.11 31.28
N TYR A 492 0.80 2.08 31.78
CA TYR A 492 -0.65 2.14 31.67
C TYR A 492 -1.09 2.22 30.21
N LEU A 493 -0.48 3.13 29.43
CA LEU A 493 -0.72 3.24 27.99
C LEU A 493 -0.38 1.94 27.24
N ALA A 494 0.77 1.33 27.56
CA ALA A 494 1.17 0.06 26.97
C ALA A 494 0.18 -1.07 27.31
N ARG A 495 -0.37 -1.06 28.54
CA ARG A 495 -1.44 -1.98 28.95
C ARG A 495 -2.69 -1.77 28.10
N LEU A 496 -3.17 -0.53 27.93
CA LEU A 496 -4.34 -0.23 27.08
C LEU A 496 -4.15 -0.70 25.63
N GLN A 497 -2.94 -0.52 25.08
CA GLN A 497 -2.60 -0.99 23.74
C GLN A 497 -2.61 -2.53 23.65
N ARG A 498 -2.09 -3.22 24.67
CA ARG A 498 -2.06 -4.68 24.73
C ARG A 498 -3.45 -5.28 24.91
N THR A 499 -4.34 -4.62 25.64
CA THR A 499 -5.73 -5.05 25.84
C THR A 499 -6.69 -4.56 24.74
N LEU A 500 -6.17 -3.97 23.66
CA LEU A 500 -6.96 -3.38 22.56
C LEU A 500 -7.96 -2.30 23.00
N ARG A 501 -7.79 -1.74 24.20
CA ARG A 501 -8.56 -0.58 24.68
C ARG A 501 -8.03 0.73 24.15
N PHE A 502 -6.82 0.75 23.60
CA PHE A 502 -6.30 1.85 22.80
C PHE A 502 -5.98 1.35 21.39
N GLN A 503 -6.65 1.90 20.38
CA GLN A 503 -6.51 1.48 18.98
C GLN A 503 -6.26 2.68 18.07
N ARG A 504 -5.49 2.45 17.00
CA ARG A 504 -5.12 3.47 16.01
C ARG A 504 -5.51 2.98 14.63
N ASP A 505 -6.23 3.80 13.87
CA ASP A 505 -6.51 3.53 12.47
C ASP A 505 -5.21 3.63 11.67
N ARG A 506 -4.77 2.49 11.12
CA ARG A 506 -3.60 2.42 10.26
C ARG A 506 -4.09 2.54 8.82
N ARG A 507 -4.18 3.77 8.33
CA ARG A 507 -4.55 4.09 6.93
C ARG A 507 -3.57 3.58 5.85
N PHE A 508 -2.55 2.83 6.24
CA PHE A 508 -1.63 2.16 5.33
C PHE A 508 -1.53 0.69 5.74
N PRO A 509 -1.80 -0.25 4.82
CA PRO A 509 -1.53 -1.65 5.10
C PRO A 509 -0.05 -1.75 5.48
N VAL A 510 0.21 -2.53 6.53
CA VAL A 510 1.52 -3.16 6.73
C VAL A 510 1.88 -3.73 5.36
N ILE A 511 3.00 -3.28 4.78
CA ILE A 511 3.55 -3.88 3.56
C ILE A 511 3.59 -5.38 3.84
N LEU A 512 2.72 -6.14 3.17
CA LEU A 512 2.73 -7.59 3.23
C LEU A 512 4.08 -7.96 2.66
N CYS A 513 5.01 -8.24 3.56
CA CYS A 513 6.32 -8.75 3.20
C CYS A 513 6.06 -10.10 2.52
N HIS A 514 6.20 -10.14 1.19
CA HIS A 514 6.26 -11.41 0.47
C HIS A 514 7.48 -12.14 1.02
N ILE A 515 7.25 -13.06 1.94
CA ILE A 515 8.28 -13.99 2.39
C ILE A 515 8.49 -14.97 1.23
N CYS A 516 9.41 -14.63 0.33
CA CYS A 516 9.88 -15.59 -0.66
C CYS A 516 10.81 -16.58 0.05
N VAL A 517 10.23 -17.61 0.68
CA VAL A 517 11.02 -18.77 1.12
C VAL A 517 11.28 -19.63 -0.11
N SER A 518 12.36 -19.34 -0.84
CA SER A 518 12.90 -20.32 -1.80
C SER A 518 13.57 -21.45 -1.01
N CYS A 519 12.77 -22.44 -0.60
CA CYS A 519 13.30 -23.69 -0.03
C CYS A 519 13.57 -24.64 -1.20
N HIS A 520 14.79 -24.67 -1.72
CA HIS A 520 15.18 -25.70 -2.68
C HIS A 520 15.66 -26.93 -1.92
N LYS A 521 14.77 -27.92 -1.78
CA LYS A 521 15.15 -29.30 -1.50
C LYS A 521 15.73 -29.90 -2.77
N VAL A 522 17.04 -30.12 -2.79
CA VAL A 522 17.70 -30.96 -3.79
C VAL A 522 17.24 -32.41 -3.53
N HIS A 523 16.16 -32.86 -4.17
CA HIS A 523 15.76 -34.26 -4.16
C HIS A 523 16.45 -35.00 -5.31
N GLY A 524 17.59 -35.62 -4.99
CA GLY A 524 18.18 -36.67 -5.82
C GLY A 524 17.40 -37.99 -5.65
N LEU A 525 16.89 -38.48 -6.78
CA LEU A 525 16.46 -39.85 -7.12
C LEU A 525 16.59 -40.90 -6.01
N GLY A 526 15.45 -41.37 -5.51
CA GLY A 526 15.37 -42.58 -4.71
C GLY A 526 15.31 -43.83 -5.59
N SER A 527 16.34 -44.67 -5.54
CA SER A 527 16.22 -46.11 -5.76
C SER A 527 17.43 -46.86 -5.21
N GLY A 528 17.22 -47.60 -4.11
CA GLY A 528 18.07 -48.71 -3.65
C GLY A 528 19.38 -48.32 -2.98
N TRP A 529 19.52 -48.65 -1.69
CA TRP A 529 20.39 -49.75 -1.24
C TRP A 529 20.35 -49.81 0.30
N ARG A 530 20.10 -51.01 0.82
CA ARG A 530 20.12 -51.33 2.25
C ARG A 530 21.57 -51.42 2.75
N SER A 531 21.73 -51.05 4.02
CA SER A 531 22.68 -51.62 5.00
C SER A 531 24.18 -51.70 4.66
N ALA A 532 25.00 -50.93 5.37
CA ALA A 532 25.94 -51.49 6.36
C ALA A 532 26.67 -50.35 7.11
N ARG A 533 26.68 -50.44 8.45
CA ARG A 533 27.63 -49.72 9.30
C ARG A 533 28.99 -50.41 9.17
N THR A 534 30.05 -49.64 8.96
CA THR A 534 31.39 -49.93 9.49
C THR A 534 32.16 -48.62 9.68
N ARG A 535 32.78 -48.48 10.85
CA ARG A 535 33.74 -47.41 11.19
C ARG A 535 35.12 -47.79 10.66
N ALA A 536 35.85 -46.84 10.07
CA ALA A 536 37.31 -46.70 10.21
C ALA A 536 37.75 -45.26 9.82
N PRO A 537 38.90 -44.76 10.33
CA PRO A 537 39.23 -43.33 10.35
C PRO A 537 40.29 -42.92 9.31
N GLY A 538 40.32 -41.63 8.95
CA GLY A 538 41.51 -40.95 8.44
C GLY A 538 41.39 -40.27 7.08
N GLY A 539 41.52 -38.94 7.09
CA GLY A 539 42.13 -38.12 6.02
C GLY A 539 41.34 -37.86 4.72
N GLY A 540 41.13 -36.57 4.41
CA GLY A 540 40.99 -36.12 3.01
C GLY A 540 39.86 -35.12 2.72
N GLY A 541 40.24 -33.83 2.62
CA GLY A 541 39.62 -32.80 1.76
C GLY A 541 38.18 -32.32 2.05
N PRO A 542 37.84 -31.06 1.69
CA PRO A 542 36.44 -30.64 1.61
C PRO A 542 35.72 -31.42 0.49
N PRO A 543 34.40 -31.67 0.61
CA PRO A 543 33.64 -32.38 -0.41
C PRO A 543 33.57 -31.55 -1.71
N PRO A 544 33.41 -32.17 -2.88
CA PRO A 544 33.31 -31.43 -4.14
C PRO A 544 32.05 -30.56 -4.13
N ALA A 545 32.20 -29.30 -4.57
CA ALA A 545 31.11 -28.37 -4.74
C ALA A 545 30.08 -28.97 -5.72
N GLN A 546 28.83 -29.13 -5.28
CA GLN A 546 27.73 -29.49 -6.16
C GLN A 546 27.32 -28.22 -6.93
N ALA A 547 27.53 -28.23 -8.24
CA ALA A 547 27.15 -27.13 -9.11
C ALA A 547 25.61 -26.98 -9.15
N LEU A 548 25.13 -25.73 -9.10
CA LEU A 548 23.71 -25.43 -9.24
C LEU A 548 23.27 -25.71 -10.69
N PRO A 549 22.12 -26.38 -10.93
CA PRO A 549 21.53 -26.49 -12.26
C PRO A 549 21.32 -25.12 -12.89
N ALA A 550 21.59 -24.99 -14.20
CA ALA A 550 21.45 -23.76 -14.99
C ALA A 550 20.13 -23.03 -14.76
N SER A 551 19.04 -23.81 -14.66
CA SER A 551 17.67 -23.35 -14.44
C SER A 551 17.44 -22.66 -13.09
N ILE A 552 18.37 -22.76 -12.13
CA ILE A 552 18.29 -22.13 -10.80
C ILE A 552 18.99 -20.75 -10.80
N LEU A 553 20.07 -20.60 -11.56
CA LEU A 553 20.82 -19.34 -11.68
C LEU A 553 20.03 -18.29 -12.50
N GLU A 554 19.40 -18.69 -13.60
CA GLU A 554 18.45 -17.83 -14.33
C GLU A 554 17.23 -17.46 -13.46
N ASN A 555 16.71 -18.41 -12.68
CA ASN A 555 15.58 -18.20 -11.77
C ASN A 555 15.88 -17.18 -10.66
N LEU A 556 17.12 -17.14 -10.15
CA LEU A 556 17.51 -16.24 -9.05
C LEU A 556 17.79 -14.82 -9.54
N SER A 557 18.34 -14.65 -10.74
CA SER A 557 18.52 -13.35 -11.39
C SER A 557 17.18 -12.71 -11.75
N ASN A 558 16.28 -13.49 -12.38
CA ASN A 558 14.90 -13.05 -12.69
C ASN A 558 14.10 -12.74 -11.42
N LYS A 559 14.27 -13.54 -10.35
CA LYS A 559 13.64 -13.26 -9.05
C LYS A 559 14.23 -12.05 -8.34
N LEU A 560 15.48 -11.69 -8.56
CA LEU A 560 16.05 -10.44 -8.01
C LEU A 560 15.59 -9.22 -8.78
N TRP A 561 15.43 -9.34 -10.09
CA TRP A 561 14.79 -8.31 -10.90
C TRP A 561 13.32 -8.14 -10.48
N ALA A 562 12.61 -9.24 -10.24
CA ALA A 562 11.28 -9.23 -9.64
C ALA A 562 11.28 -8.72 -8.19
N LEU A 563 12.31 -8.98 -7.37
CA LEU A 563 12.43 -8.38 -6.02
C LEU A 563 12.67 -6.86 -6.15
N ARG A 564 13.59 -6.42 -7.02
CA ARG A 564 13.85 -4.98 -7.31
C ARG A 564 12.70 -4.25 -8.01
N GLY A 565 11.86 -4.95 -8.75
CA GLY A 565 10.67 -4.42 -9.44
C GLY A 565 9.38 -4.50 -8.60
N CYS A 566 9.25 -5.50 -7.72
CA CYS A 566 8.13 -5.61 -6.78
C CYS A 566 8.24 -4.65 -5.60
N PHE A 567 9.47 -4.30 -5.19
CA PHE A 567 9.69 -3.49 -4.00
C PHE A 567 9.61 -2.03 -4.23
#